data_AF-A0A7K3XGY7-F1
#
_entry.id   AF-A0A7K3XGY7-F1
#
_cell.length_a   1.000
_cell.length_b   1.000
_cell.length_c   1.000
_cell.angle_alpha   90.00
_cell.angle_beta   90.00
_cell.angle_gamma   90.00
#
_symmetry.space_group_name_H-M   'P 1'
#
loop_
_entity.id
_entity.type
_entity.pdbx_description
1 polymer ?
#
loop_
_entity_poly.entity_id
_entity_poly.type
_entity_poly.pdbx_seq_one_letter_code
_entity_poly.pdbx_strand_id
1 'polypeptide(L)'
;MKLGWKRKLFVVAGILLSIVVIIYVVLILTMDKPPIAEFDSCQVILGKAKRVNADVYSPEYYRNAEKKYQAALIEWKIQNEKVFFARDFTKAKELILTAIIKAQEANSSSGSNKNSLKMKYLKEIELMKRKLDNYHDVFIHLPLKVSVRKNYEFGKLSLEQGLNAFVKGDIMLATKRLNEGKMRISIADKDVNALLKEYFIDFSKWQNQFAATIRLSAQNNSYAFIVDKIKHKGYLYYNGKLSKEYDVEFGRNWIGDKHYAGDKATPEGMYRITKKKSNGESGYHKALLINYPNEADYATFNSRKRQGLISKNSHIGGLIEIHGNGGKGDDWTAGCVALTDNDIDELFSRVSVGTPITIVGSMKSLSELLN
;
A
#
# COMPACT_ATOMS: atom_id res chain seq x y z
N MET A 1 -41.84 101.30 11.15
CA MET A 1 -42.58 100.01 11.10
C MET A 1 -41.83 98.89 10.35
N LYS A 2 -40.53 98.64 10.62
CA LYS A 2 -39.72 97.62 9.89
C LYS A 2 -38.97 96.60 10.77
N LEU A 3 -39.17 96.60 12.10
CA LEU A 3 -38.47 95.67 13.02
C LEU A 3 -39.19 94.32 13.26
N GLY A 4 -40.48 94.20 12.94
CA GLY A 4 -41.29 93.01 13.27
C GLY A 4 -41.06 91.79 12.36
N TRP A 5 -40.70 92.00 11.10
CA TRP A 5 -40.55 90.91 10.12
C TRP A 5 -39.24 90.14 10.31
N LYS A 6 -38.12 90.84 10.57
CA LYS A 6 -36.83 90.20 10.87
C LYS A 6 -36.89 89.31 12.12
N ARG A 7 -37.56 89.76 13.19
CA ARG A 7 -37.73 88.98 14.43
C ARG A 7 -38.60 87.73 14.21
N LYS A 8 -39.66 87.82 13.41
CA LYS A 8 -40.46 86.65 13.01
C LYS A 8 -39.66 85.66 12.15
N LEU A 9 -38.83 86.16 11.24
CA LEU A 9 -37.93 85.32 10.41
C LEU A 9 -36.89 84.57 11.27
N PHE A 10 -36.30 85.24 12.26
CA PHE A 10 -35.36 84.62 13.21
C PHE A 10 -36.04 83.53 14.06
N VAL A 11 -37.27 83.75 14.52
CA VAL A 11 -38.03 82.75 15.28
C VAL A 11 -38.39 81.54 14.40
N VAL A 12 -38.84 81.76 13.16
CA VAL A 12 -39.14 80.69 12.20
C VAL A 12 -37.88 79.89 11.86
N ALA A 13 -36.75 80.56 11.61
CA ALA A 13 -35.47 79.91 11.37
C ALA A 13 -34.99 79.09 12.58
N GLY A 14 -35.19 79.61 13.80
CA GLY A 14 -34.87 78.89 15.03
C GLY A 14 -35.73 77.63 15.24
N ILE A 15 -37.03 77.70 14.93
CA ILE A 15 -37.94 76.55 14.99
C ILE A 15 -37.56 75.50 13.94
N LEU A 16 -37.29 75.91 12.70
CA LEU A 16 -36.84 75.00 11.64
C LEU A 16 -35.50 74.33 11.99
N LEU A 17 -34.55 75.08 12.57
CA LEU A 17 -33.28 74.52 13.04
C LEU A 17 -33.52 73.49 14.16
N SER A 18 -34.41 73.78 15.10
CA SER A 18 -34.78 72.87 16.19
C SER A 18 -35.40 71.58 15.64
N ILE A 19 -36.27 71.67 14.64
CA ILE A 19 -36.88 70.51 13.96
C ILE A 19 -35.81 69.68 13.26
N VAL A 20 -34.87 70.32 12.55
CA VAL A 20 -33.76 69.61 11.88
C VAL A 20 -32.88 68.89 12.91
N VAL A 21 -32.58 69.53 14.04
CA VAL A 21 -31.80 68.90 15.14
C VAL A 21 -32.56 67.72 15.73
N ILE A 22 -33.88 67.85 15.98
CA ILE A 22 -34.71 66.75 16.49
C ILE A 22 -34.73 65.59 15.50
N ILE A 23 -34.94 65.85 14.20
CA ILE A 23 -34.91 64.83 13.15
C ILE A 23 -33.54 64.16 13.10
N TYR A 24 -32.46 64.93 13.14
CA TYR A 24 -31.10 64.42 13.15
C TYR A 24 -30.82 63.53 14.37
N VAL A 25 -31.26 63.94 15.57
CA VAL A 25 -31.14 63.15 16.81
C VAL A 25 -31.97 61.87 16.72
N VAL A 26 -33.21 61.93 16.23
CA VAL A 26 -34.05 60.75 16.04
C VAL A 26 -33.39 59.77 15.07
N LEU A 27 -32.88 60.25 13.93
CA LEU A 27 -32.14 59.43 12.96
C LEU A 27 -30.88 58.81 13.58
N ILE A 28 -30.23 59.48 14.53
CA ILE A 28 -29.09 58.91 15.25
C ILE A 28 -29.51 57.82 16.24
N LEU A 29 -30.61 58.05 16.97
CA LEU A 29 -31.07 57.13 18.00
C LEU A 29 -31.71 55.87 17.42
N THR A 30 -32.29 55.94 16.23
CA THR A 30 -32.95 54.80 15.55
C THR A 30 -32.04 54.08 14.55
N MET A 31 -30.80 54.54 14.33
CA MET A 31 -29.91 53.90 13.36
C MET A 31 -29.52 52.49 13.79
N ASP A 32 -29.44 51.58 12.81
CA ASP A 32 -28.89 50.26 13.07
C ASP A 32 -27.37 50.33 13.27
N LYS A 33 -26.90 49.77 14.39
CA LYS A 33 -25.49 49.81 14.77
C LYS A 33 -24.72 48.60 14.20
N PRO A 34 -23.47 48.79 13.77
CA PRO A 34 -22.64 47.69 13.27
C PRO A 34 -22.30 46.69 14.38
N PRO A 35 -22.23 45.38 14.07
CA PRO A 35 -22.00 44.33 15.07
C PRO A 35 -20.49 44.12 15.38
N ILE A 36 -19.83 45.16 15.88
CA ILE A 36 -18.37 45.16 16.10
C ILE A 36 -17.96 44.11 17.15
N ALA A 37 -18.71 44.02 18.25
CA ALA A 37 -18.41 43.07 19.33
C ALA A 37 -18.51 41.61 18.84
N GLU A 38 -19.45 41.32 17.95
CA GLU A 38 -19.61 40.01 17.31
C GLU A 38 -18.46 39.70 16.36
N PHE A 39 -17.96 40.69 15.61
CA PHE A 39 -16.75 40.51 14.78
C PHE A 39 -15.53 40.17 15.63
N ASP A 40 -15.27 40.92 16.71
CA ASP A 40 -14.15 40.68 17.61
C ASP A 40 -14.27 39.30 18.27
N SER A 41 -15.46 38.95 18.76
CA SER A 41 -15.75 37.63 19.33
C SER A 41 -15.51 36.51 18.31
N CYS A 42 -16.00 36.67 17.08
CA CYS A 42 -15.82 35.68 16.02
C CYS A 42 -14.34 35.46 15.69
N GLN A 43 -13.53 36.53 15.60
CA GLN A 43 -12.08 36.41 15.39
C GLN A 43 -11.40 35.61 16.49
N VAL A 44 -11.75 35.88 17.76
CA VAL A 44 -11.19 35.14 18.91
C VAL A 44 -11.58 33.66 18.85
N ILE A 45 -12.83 33.35 18.50
CA ILE A 45 -13.32 31.96 18.41
C ILE A 45 -12.68 31.24 17.23
N LEU A 46 -12.58 31.86 16.05
CA LEU A 46 -11.86 31.31 14.89
C LEU A 46 -10.40 31.05 15.23
N GLY A 47 -9.73 31.97 15.93
CA GLY A 47 -8.35 31.80 16.40
C GLY A 47 -8.19 30.67 17.43
N LYS A 48 -9.19 30.42 18.28
CA LYS A 48 -9.22 29.24 19.17
C LYS A 48 -9.44 27.95 18.37
N ALA A 49 -10.39 27.94 17.45
CA ALA A 49 -10.67 26.81 16.57
C ALA A 49 -9.43 26.43 15.73
N LYS A 50 -8.71 27.43 15.19
CA LYS A 50 -7.46 27.20 14.46
C LYS A 50 -6.36 26.61 15.33
N ARG A 51 -6.23 27.07 16.59
CA ARG A 51 -5.24 26.52 17.55
C ARG A 51 -5.46 25.05 17.89
N VAL A 52 -6.70 24.56 17.82
CA VAL A 52 -7.00 23.13 17.99
C VAL A 52 -6.99 22.35 16.66
N ASN A 53 -6.51 22.98 15.57
CA ASN A 53 -6.50 22.45 14.20
C ASN A 53 -7.90 22.04 13.71
N ALA A 54 -8.92 22.85 14.01
CA ALA A 54 -10.29 22.59 13.54
C ALA A 54 -10.41 22.61 12.00
N ASP A 55 -9.49 23.26 11.30
CA ASP A 55 -9.35 23.19 9.85
C ASP A 55 -8.96 21.80 9.32
N VAL A 56 -8.36 20.97 10.17
CA VAL A 56 -8.00 19.57 9.87
C VAL A 56 -9.05 18.61 10.41
N TYR A 57 -9.46 18.76 11.67
CA TYR A 57 -10.34 17.80 12.36
C TYR A 57 -11.82 18.08 12.14
N SER A 58 -12.21 19.32 11.86
CA SER A 58 -13.60 19.73 11.63
C SER A 58 -13.71 20.69 10.43
N PRO A 59 -13.17 20.31 9.26
CA PRO A 59 -12.96 21.21 8.12
C PRO A 59 -14.26 21.82 7.59
N GLU A 60 -15.38 21.09 7.66
CA GLU A 60 -16.69 21.56 7.20
C GLU A 60 -17.16 22.77 8.02
N TYR A 61 -17.21 22.62 9.34
CA TYR A 61 -17.61 23.68 10.25
C TYR A 61 -16.65 24.87 10.19
N TYR A 62 -15.35 24.60 10.17
CA TYR A 62 -14.32 25.66 10.14
C TYR A 62 -14.38 26.47 8.84
N ARG A 63 -14.45 25.82 7.66
CA ARG A 63 -14.58 26.53 6.38
C ARG A 63 -15.88 27.29 6.24
N ASN A 64 -16.99 26.74 6.77
CA ASN A 64 -18.27 27.45 6.76
C ASN A 64 -18.20 28.71 7.64
N ALA A 65 -17.59 28.61 8.83
CA ALA A 65 -17.35 29.76 9.70
C ALA A 65 -16.52 30.85 8.99
N GLU A 66 -15.40 30.48 8.36
CA GLU A 66 -14.58 31.44 7.60
C GLU A 66 -15.36 32.07 6.44
N LYS A 67 -16.10 31.27 5.66
CA LYS A 67 -16.91 31.76 4.55
C LYS A 67 -17.97 32.77 5.01
N LYS A 68 -18.66 32.48 6.12
CA LYS A 68 -19.70 33.35 6.69
C LYS A 68 -19.11 34.62 7.31
N TYR A 69 -17.96 34.52 7.98
CA TYR A 69 -17.22 35.66 8.49
C TYR A 69 -16.78 36.62 7.37
N GLN A 70 -16.23 36.08 6.28
CA GLN A 70 -15.85 36.88 5.11
C GLN A 70 -17.07 37.56 4.45
N ALA A 71 -18.18 36.83 4.30
CA ALA A 71 -19.42 37.40 3.80
C ALA A 71 -19.94 38.54 4.70
N ALA A 72 -19.84 38.39 6.02
CA ALA A 72 -20.22 39.43 6.99
C ALA A 72 -19.34 40.68 6.86
N LEU A 73 -18.02 40.51 6.69
CA LEU A 73 -17.09 41.63 6.47
C LEU A 73 -17.41 42.41 5.20
N ILE A 74 -17.71 41.70 4.11
CA ILE A 74 -18.10 42.31 2.83
C ILE A 74 -19.39 43.12 3.01
N GLU A 75 -20.42 42.53 3.63
CA GLU A 75 -21.68 43.22 3.90
C GLU A 75 -21.48 44.45 4.79
N TRP A 76 -20.70 44.32 5.87
CA TRP A 76 -20.37 45.43 6.76
C TRP A 76 -19.68 46.58 6.01
N LYS A 77 -18.74 46.26 5.11
CA LYS A 77 -18.09 47.26 4.26
C LYS A 77 -19.10 47.99 3.36
N ILE A 78 -19.96 47.25 2.67
CA ILE A 78 -21.00 47.81 1.79
C ILE A 78 -21.92 48.77 2.56
N GLN A 79 -22.35 48.40 3.77
CA GLN A 79 -23.23 49.25 4.58
C GLN A 79 -22.52 50.52 5.07
N ASN A 80 -21.21 50.48 5.32
CA ASN A 80 -20.44 51.66 5.70
C ASN A 80 -20.22 52.66 4.56
N GLU A 81 -20.30 52.23 3.30
CA GLU A 81 -20.28 53.10 2.12
C GLU A 81 -21.59 53.90 1.95
N LYS A 82 -22.68 53.47 2.60
CA LYS A 82 -23.95 54.21 2.59
C LYS A 82 -23.96 55.36 3.60
N VAL A 83 -24.82 56.35 3.33
CA VAL A 83 -25.13 57.44 4.28
C VAL A 83 -25.68 56.86 5.58
N PHE A 84 -25.32 57.47 6.71
CA PHE A 84 -25.46 56.86 8.04
C PHE A 84 -26.89 56.40 8.42
N PHE A 85 -27.91 57.12 7.96
CA PHE A 85 -29.32 56.80 8.25
C PHE A 85 -29.94 55.77 7.30
N ALA A 86 -29.24 55.39 6.21
CA ALA A 86 -29.68 54.39 5.23
C ALA A 86 -28.98 53.03 5.40
N ARG A 87 -28.24 52.85 6.50
CA ARG A 87 -27.49 51.63 6.82
C ARG A 87 -28.42 50.59 7.43
N ASP A 88 -28.25 49.34 7.02
CA ASP A 88 -28.92 48.17 7.59
C ASP A 88 -27.91 47.04 7.78
N PHE A 89 -27.57 46.74 9.02
CA PHE A 89 -26.60 45.70 9.37
C PHE A 89 -27.27 44.36 9.71
N THR A 90 -28.57 44.18 9.48
CA THR A 90 -29.31 42.94 9.80
C THR A 90 -28.65 41.72 9.16
N LYS A 91 -28.31 41.80 7.87
CA LYS A 91 -27.64 40.71 7.16
C LYS A 91 -26.22 40.47 7.65
N ALA A 92 -25.47 41.53 7.99
CA ALA A 92 -24.14 41.40 8.57
C ALA A 92 -24.18 40.70 9.94
N LYS A 93 -25.18 41.03 10.77
CA LYS A 93 -25.46 40.40 12.07
C LYS A 93 -25.79 38.91 11.92
N GLU A 94 -26.68 38.56 11.01
CA GLU A 94 -27.03 37.15 10.77
C GLU A 94 -25.82 36.32 10.32
N LEU A 95 -25.03 36.86 9.38
CA LEU A 95 -23.84 36.20 8.87
C LEU A 95 -22.77 36.01 9.95
N ILE A 96 -22.52 37.04 10.79
CA ILE A 96 -21.50 36.95 11.84
C ILE A 96 -21.93 36.01 12.97
N LEU A 97 -23.21 36.01 13.36
CA LEU A 97 -23.75 35.06 14.34
C LEU A 97 -23.66 33.62 13.83
N THR A 98 -23.98 33.40 12.55
CA THR A 98 -23.80 32.09 11.91
C THR A 98 -22.33 31.67 11.92
N ALA A 99 -21.41 32.60 11.63
CA ALA A 99 -19.97 32.32 11.65
C ALA A 99 -19.49 31.93 13.06
N ILE A 100 -19.96 32.61 14.11
CA ILE A 100 -19.67 32.30 15.52
C ILE A 100 -20.13 30.89 15.87
N ILE A 101 -21.38 30.54 15.56
CA ILE A 101 -21.94 29.21 15.84
C ILE A 101 -21.11 28.13 15.14
N LYS A 102 -20.80 28.33 13.85
CA LYS A 102 -19.97 27.37 13.10
C LYS A 102 -18.55 27.25 13.63
N ALA A 103 -17.95 28.35 14.09
CA ALA A 103 -16.62 28.32 14.71
C ALA A 103 -16.63 27.58 16.07
N GLN A 104 -17.70 27.73 16.86
CA GLN A 104 -17.90 26.99 18.11
C GLN A 104 -18.10 25.50 17.87
N GLU A 105 -18.95 25.13 16.91
CA GLU A 105 -19.15 23.75 16.46
C GLU A 105 -17.84 23.11 15.97
N ALA A 106 -17.03 23.87 15.22
CA ALA A 106 -15.71 23.42 14.78
C ALA A 106 -14.79 23.12 15.97
N ASN A 107 -14.76 24.01 16.97
CA ASN A 107 -13.95 23.85 18.17
C ASN A 107 -14.40 22.65 19.03
N SER A 108 -15.70 22.50 19.29
CA SER A 108 -16.23 21.42 20.14
C SER A 108 -16.09 20.04 19.50
N SER A 109 -16.32 19.93 18.19
CA SER A 109 -16.18 18.67 17.45
C SER A 109 -14.74 18.24 17.20
N SER A 110 -13.77 19.18 17.24
CA SER A 110 -12.36 18.88 16.93
C SER A 110 -11.74 17.82 17.85
N GLY A 111 -12.12 17.77 19.14
CA GLY A 111 -11.58 16.81 20.09
C GLY A 111 -12.00 15.37 19.80
N SER A 112 -13.30 15.14 19.58
CA SER A 112 -13.84 13.81 19.22
C SER A 112 -13.37 13.38 17.83
N ASN A 113 -13.37 14.30 16.86
CA ASN A 113 -12.89 14.04 15.51
C ASN A 113 -11.40 13.71 15.48
N LYS A 114 -10.57 14.37 16.31
CA LYS A 114 -9.14 14.05 16.47
C LYS A 114 -8.95 12.62 16.95
N ASN A 115 -9.69 12.18 17.96
CA ASN A 115 -9.59 10.80 18.48
C ASN A 115 -10.09 9.78 17.45
N SER A 116 -11.21 10.07 16.77
CA SER A 116 -11.73 9.23 15.69
C SER A 116 -10.73 9.09 14.55
N LEU A 117 -10.13 10.19 14.09
CA LEU A 117 -9.11 10.20 13.05
C LEU A 117 -7.85 9.44 13.46
N LYS A 118 -7.42 9.58 14.73
CA LYS A 118 -6.33 8.79 15.30
C LYS A 118 -6.62 7.29 15.23
N MET A 119 -7.80 6.86 15.66
CA MET A 119 -8.18 5.44 15.61
C MET A 119 -8.25 4.91 14.18
N LYS A 120 -8.81 5.71 13.25
CA LYS A 120 -8.84 5.37 11.83
C LYS A 120 -7.42 5.21 11.27
N TYR A 121 -6.54 6.15 11.57
CA TYR A 121 -5.15 6.13 11.11
C TYR A 121 -4.40 4.89 11.58
N LEU A 122 -4.47 4.58 12.88
CA LEU A 122 -3.84 3.41 13.47
C LEU A 122 -4.39 2.11 12.88
N LYS A 123 -5.71 2.02 12.67
CA LYS A 123 -6.34 0.86 12.03
C LYS A 123 -5.86 0.68 10.59
N GLU A 124 -5.71 1.77 9.83
CA GLU A 124 -5.22 1.72 8.45
C GLU A 124 -3.74 1.31 8.39
N ILE A 125 -2.88 1.86 9.26
CA ILE A 125 -1.47 1.45 9.33
C ILE A 125 -1.36 -0.02 9.71
N GLU A 126 -2.12 -0.48 10.71
CA GLU A 126 -2.07 -1.88 11.15
C GLU A 126 -2.50 -2.83 10.03
N LEU A 127 -3.55 -2.46 9.29
CA LEU A 127 -3.96 -3.21 8.11
C LEU A 127 -2.84 -3.28 7.06
N MET A 128 -2.16 -2.17 6.81
CA MET A 128 -1.07 -2.13 5.83
C MET A 128 0.17 -2.89 6.30
N LYS A 129 0.51 -2.86 7.60
CA LYS A 129 1.61 -3.64 8.17
C LYS A 129 1.37 -5.13 8.01
N ARG A 130 0.18 -5.63 8.38
CA ARG A 130 -0.17 -7.04 8.14
C ARG A 130 -0.08 -7.44 6.67
N LYS A 131 -0.48 -6.56 5.75
CA LYS A 131 -0.28 -6.78 4.31
C LYS A 131 1.20 -6.75 3.90
N LEU A 132 2.07 -6.02 4.57
CA LEU A 132 3.49 -6.06 4.28
C LEU A 132 4.12 -7.35 4.82
N ASP A 133 3.75 -7.75 6.05
CA ASP A 133 4.32 -8.90 6.76
C ASP A 133 3.92 -10.22 6.08
N ASN A 134 2.63 -10.45 5.81
CA ASN A 134 2.16 -11.67 5.13
C ASN A 134 2.80 -11.86 3.74
N TYR A 135 3.09 -10.75 3.06
CA TYR A 135 3.69 -10.80 1.74
C TYR A 135 5.21 -10.94 1.81
N HIS A 136 5.89 -10.50 2.87
CA HIS A 136 7.34 -10.43 2.94
C HIS A 136 8.01 -11.80 2.71
N ASP A 137 7.50 -12.84 3.37
CA ASP A 137 8.09 -14.19 3.33
C ASP A 137 8.03 -14.84 1.95
N VAL A 138 6.96 -14.57 1.20
CA VAL A 138 6.81 -15.06 -0.18
C VAL A 138 7.53 -14.12 -1.15
N PHE A 139 7.38 -12.81 -0.96
CA PHE A 139 7.84 -11.76 -1.87
C PHE A 139 9.36 -11.65 -1.96
N ILE A 140 10.07 -11.88 -0.86
CA ILE A 140 11.54 -11.68 -0.82
C ILE A 140 12.26 -12.56 -1.85
N HIS A 141 11.74 -13.77 -2.07
CA HIS A 141 12.30 -14.74 -2.99
C HIS A 141 11.80 -14.57 -4.43
N LEU A 142 10.66 -13.91 -4.66
CA LEU A 142 10.09 -13.76 -6.00
C LEU A 142 11.01 -12.92 -6.91
N PRO A 143 11.28 -13.35 -8.15
CA PRO A 143 12.09 -12.59 -9.12
C PRO A 143 11.28 -11.46 -9.75
N LEU A 144 10.91 -10.47 -8.94
CA LEU A 144 10.04 -9.37 -9.31
C LEU A 144 10.79 -8.29 -10.10
N LYS A 145 10.04 -7.60 -10.99
CA LYS A 145 10.51 -6.40 -11.67
C LYS A 145 10.99 -5.37 -10.65
N VAL A 146 12.07 -4.65 -10.99
CA VAL A 146 12.65 -3.58 -10.14
C VAL A 146 11.60 -2.53 -9.73
N SER A 147 10.63 -2.22 -10.60
CA SER A 147 9.52 -1.31 -10.30
C SER A 147 8.63 -1.79 -9.16
N VAL A 148 8.34 -3.10 -9.10
CA VAL A 148 7.51 -3.72 -8.07
C VAL A 148 8.22 -3.66 -6.73
N ARG A 149 9.51 -4.05 -6.70
CA ARG A 149 10.35 -3.94 -5.49
C ARG A 149 10.43 -2.49 -5.00
N LYS A 150 10.69 -1.53 -5.90
CA LYS A 150 10.71 -0.09 -5.55
C LYS A 150 9.37 0.39 -4.97
N ASN A 151 8.24 -0.03 -5.53
CA ASN A 151 6.93 0.35 -5.01
C ASN A 151 6.69 -0.23 -3.61
N TYR A 152 7.07 -1.48 -3.37
CA TYR A 152 6.99 -2.08 -2.03
C TYR A 152 7.86 -1.33 -1.02
N GLU A 153 9.17 -1.16 -1.30
CA GLU A 153 10.11 -0.51 -0.39
C GLU A 153 9.75 0.96 -0.11
N PHE A 154 9.43 1.74 -1.15
CA PHE A 154 8.98 3.12 -0.94
C PHE A 154 7.60 3.20 -0.30
N GLY A 155 6.76 2.21 -0.52
CA GLY A 155 5.47 2.08 0.17
C GLY A 155 5.66 1.91 1.66
N LYS A 156 6.51 0.96 2.07
CA LYS A 156 6.90 0.70 3.46
C LYS A 156 7.51 1.94 4.11
N LEU A 157 8.50 2.56 3.46
CA LEU A 157 9.14 3.79 3.95
C LEU A 157 8.12 4.92 4.15
N SER A 158 7.19 5.12 3.22
CA SER A 158 6.14 6.13 3.36
C SER A 158 5.23 5.85 4.56
N LEU A 159 4.88 4.60 4.84
CA LEU A 159 4.08 4.27 6.03
C LEU A 159 4.82 4.56 7.34
N GLU A 160 6.12 4.25 7.41
CA GLU A 160 6.96 4.57 8.57
C GLU A 160 7.09 6.09 8.78
N GLN A 161 7.32 6.84 7.70
CA GLN A 161 7.33 8.30 7.75
C GLN A 161 5.97 8.87 8.19
N GLY A 162 4.88 8.27 7.71
CA GLY A 162 3.53 8.63 8.10
C GLY A 162 3.29 8.42 9.60
N LEU A 163 3.67 7.25 10.12
CA LEU A 163 3.56 6.93 11.55
C LEU A 163 4.37 7.92 12.40
N ASN A 164 5.60 8.24 11.99
CA ASN A 164 6.43 9.21 12.69
C ASN A 164 5.82 10.61 12.68
N ALA A 165 5.28 11.06 11.55
CA ALA A 165 4.56 12.34 11.46
C ALA A 165 3.31 12.35 12.35
N PHE A 166 2.59 11.23 12.39
CA PHE A 166 1.41 11.05 13.23
C PHE A 166 1.74 11.16 14.72
N VAL A 167 2.82 10.50 15.18
CA VAL A 167 3.31 10.59 16.57
C VAL A 167 3.71 12.02 16.93
N LYS A 168 4.31 12.77 16.00
CA LYS A 168 4.67 14.19 16.17
C LYS A 168 3.46 15.15 16.10
N GLY A 169 2.27 14.66 15.79
CA GLY A 169 1.06 15.46 15.68
C GLY A 169 0.87 16.17 14.33
N ASP A 170 1.73 15.92 13.34
CA ASP A 170 1.58 16.43 11.97
C ASP A 170 0.64 15.52 11.16
N ILE A 171 -0.66 15.75 11.35
CA ILE A 171 -1.71 14.93 10.73
C ILE A 171 -1.76 15.09 9.21
N MET A 172 -1.45 16.27 8.69
CA MET A 172 -1.46 16.53 7.26
C MET A 172 -0.37 15.69 6.57
N LEU A 173 0.86 15.75 7.09
CA LEU A 173 1.96 14.94 6.57
C LEU A 173 1.69 13.45 6.78
N ALA A 174 1.18 13.06 7.96
CA ALA A 174 0.82 11.67 8.26
C ALA A 174 -0.17 11.09 7.26
N THR A 175 -1.23 11.85 6.93
CA THR A 175 -2.28 11.44 5.98
C THR A 175 -1.72 11.36 4.55
N LYS A 176 -0.93 12.36 4.14
CA LYS A 176 -0.27 12.35 2.83
C LYS A 176 0.60 11.11 2.66
N ARG A 177 1.47 10.83 3.63
CA ARG A 177 2.37 9.68 3.62
C ARG A 177 1.65 8.34 3.69
N LEU A 178 0.58 8.23 4.47
CA LEU A 178 -0.29 7.05 4.49
C LEU A 178 -0.89 6.78 3.10
N ASN A 179 -1.43 7.80 2.44
CA ASN A 179 -2.02 7.65 1.11
C ASN A 179 -0.97 7.27 0.06
N GLU A 180 0.21 7.90 0.09
CA GLU A 180 1.34 7.53 -0.76
C GLU A 180 1.76 6.06 -0.55
N GLY A 181 1.88 5.64 0.72
CA GLY A 181 2.22 4.27 1.09
C GLY A 181 1.18 3.26 0.60
N LYS A 182 -0.10 3.53 0.86
CA LYS A 182 -1.23 2.69 0.42
C LYS A 182 -1.26 2.52 -1.09
N MET A 183 -1.12 3.62 -1.84
CA MET A 183 -1.12 3.58 -3.31
C MET A 183 0.02 2.70 -3.84
N ARG A 184 1.24 2.92 -3.36
CA ARG A 184 2.42 2.17 -3.82
C ARG A 184 2.32 0.69 -3.48
N ILE A 185 1.92 0.36 -2.25
CA ILE A 185 1.74 -1.05 -1.84
C ILE A 185 0.62 -1.70 -2.64
N SER A 186 -0.49 -1.01 -2.90
CA SER A 186 -1.57 -1.55 -3.73
C SER A 186 -1.14 -1.84 -5.16
N ILE A 187 -0.24 -1.05 -5.74
CA ILE A 187 0.30 -1.30 -7.08
C ILE A 187 1.20 -2.54 -7.05
N ALA A 188 2.13 -2.61 -6.09
CA ALA A 188 3.01 -3.78 -5.95
C ALA A 188 2.21 -5.06 -5.69
N ASP A 189 1.23 -5.00 -4.79
CA ASP A 189 0.32 -6.09 -4.44
C ASP A 189 -0.45 -6.60 -5.66
N LYS A 190 -0.96 -5.69 -6.51
CA LYS A 190 -1.64 -6.07 -7.75
C LYS A 190 -0.71 -6.85 -8.69
N ASP A 191 0.50 -6.36 -8.90
CA ASP A 191 1.46 -6.99 -9.82
C ASP A 191 1.93 -8.37 -9.31
N VAL A 192 2.20 -8.48 -8.00
CA VAL A 192 2.57 -9.75 -7.36
C VAL A 192 1.43 -10.76 -7.43
N ASN A 193 0.21 -10.34 -7.09
CA ASN A 193 -0.95 -11.22 -7.15
C ASN A 193 -1.25 -11.67 -8.58
N ALA A 194 -1.02 -10.84 -9.59
CA ALA A 194 -1.14 -11.24 -10.99
C ALA A 194 -0.11 -12.32 -11.35
N LEU A 195 1.16 -12.10 -11.00
CA LEU A 195 2.24 -13.08 -11.21
C LEU A 195 1.94 -14.42 -10.53
N LEU A 196 1.57 -14.39 -9.25
CA LEU A 196 1.26 -15.60 -8.49
C LEU A 196 0.03 -16.32 -9.06
N LYS A 197 -1.03 -15.60 -9.44
CA LYS A 197 -2.21 -16.23 -10.05
C LYS A 197 -1.87 -16.95 -11.35
N GLU A 198 -1.04 -16.35 -12.19
CA GLU A 198 -0.58 -16.96 -13.43
C GLU A 198 0.28 -18.20 -13.15
N TYR A 199 1.24 -18.09 -12.23
CA TYR A 199 2.11 -19.20 -11.86
C TYR A 199 1.34 -20.39 -11.27
N PHE A 200 0.33 -20.12 -10.45
CA PHE A 200 -0.47 -21.16 -9.78
C PHE A 200 -1.53 -21.84 -10.68
N ILE A 201 -1.60 -21.50 -11.97
CA ILE A 201 -2.44 -22.25 -12.94
C ILE A 201 -2.06 -23.74 -12.95
N ASP A 202 -0.77 -24.05 -12.79
CA ASP A 202 -0.25 -25.42 -12.78
C ASP A 202 -0.37 -26.14 -11.43
N PHE A 203 -1.00 -25.53 -10.40
CA PHE A 203 -1.05 -26.10 -9.05
C PHE A 203 -1.65 -27.51 -8.99
N SER A 204 -2.73 -27.78 -9.73
CA SER A 204 -3.34 -29.12 -9.77
C SER A 204 -2.39 -30.18 -10.34
N LYS A 205 -1.60 -29.81 -11.36
CA LYS A 205 -0.56 -30.68 -11.92
C LYS A 205 0.52 -30.97 -10.88
N TRP A 206 1.03 -29.95 -10.19
CA TRP A 206 2.02 -30.10 -9.13
C TRP A 206 1.51 -30.99 -7.99
N GLN A 207 0.26 -30.79 -7.57
CA GLN A 207 -0.39 -31.57 -6.53
C GLN A 207 -0.40 -33.06 -6.85
N ASN A 208 -0.80 -33.40 -8.08
CA ASN A 208 -0.80 -34.78 -8.54
C ASN A 208 0.62 -35.36 -8.62
N GLN A 209 1.60 -34.58 -9.07
CA GLN A 209 2.99 -35.01 -9.21
C GLN A 209 3.65 -35.32 -7.87
N PHE A 210 3.58 -34.41 -6.89
CA PHE A 210 4.21 -34.67 -5.60
C PHE A 210 3.49 -35.79 -4.83
N ALA A 211 2.16 -35.87 -4.92
CA ALA A 211 1.39 -36.97 -4.32
C ALA A 211 1.75 -38.32 -4.93
N ALA A 212 1.93 -38.39 -6.25
CA ALA A 212 2.39 -39.60 -6.93
C ALA A 212 3.78 -40.03 -6.45
N THR A 213 4.69 -39.08 -6.25
CA THR A 213 6.05 -39.35 -5.76
C THR A 213 6.09 -39.85 -4.32
N ILE A 214 5.29 -39.27 -3.42
CA ILE A 214 5.13 -39.78 -2.04
C ILE A 214 4.57 -41.20 -2.08
N ARG A 215 3.57 -41.47 -2.92
CA ARG A 215 2.99 -42.81 -3.08
C ARG A 215 4.02 -43.83 -3.58
N LEU A 216 4.86 -43.46 -4.54
CA LEU A 216 5.95 -44.31 -5.03
C LEU A 216 6.97 -44.63 -3.91
N SER A 217 7.32 -43.63 -3.10
CA SER A 217 8.18 -43.84 -1.92
C SER A 217 7.57 -44.84 -0.95
N ALA A 218 6.28 -44.72 -0.64
CA ALA A 218 5.56 -45.63 0.27
C ALA A 218 5.47 -47.06 -0.27
N GLN A 219 5.05 -47.22 -1.52
CA GLN A 219 4.86 -48.54 -2.14
C GLN A 219 6.17 -49.33 -2.24
N ASN A 220 7.28 -48.64 -2.49
CA ASN A 220 8.57 -49.27 -2.70
C ASN A 220 9.45 -49.29 -1.44
N ASN A 221 8.95 -48.82 -0.29
CA ASN A 221 9.72 -48.61 0.94
C ASN A 221 11.08 -47.93 0.69
N SER A 222 11.05 -46.86 -0.11
CA SER A 222 12.24 -46.22 -0.70
C SER A 222 12.27 -44.71 -0.44
N TYR A 223 13.43 -44.09 -0.70
CA TYR A 223 13.56 -42.64 -0.64
C TYR A 223 12.95 -41.96 -1.88
N ALA A 224 12.41 -40.75 -1.69
CA ALA A 224 12.06 -39.82 -2.76
C ALA A 224 12.36 -38.39 -2.31
N PHE A 225 12.66 -37.50 -3.25
CA PHE A 225 12.98 -36.11 -2.95
C PHE A 225 12.04 -35.16 -3.70
N ILE A 226 11.43 -34.23 -2.97
CA ILE A 226 10.50 -33.25 -3.52
C ILE A 226 11.07 -31.86 -3.30
N VAL A 227 11.04 -31.01 -4.32
CA VAL A 227 11.52 -29.63 -4.28
C VAL A 227 10.33 -28.70 -4.46
N ASP A 228 10.14 -27.80 -3.51
CA ASP A 228 9.15 -26.71 -3.56
C ASP A 228 9.87 -25.40 -3.85
N LYS A 229 9.60 -24.84 -5.04
CA LYS A 229 10.29 -23.65 -5.53
C LYS A 229 9.87 -22.37 -4.79
N ILE A 230 8.58 -22.19 -4.48
CA ILE A 230 8.08 -21.02 -3.75
C ILE A 230 8.62 -20.99 -2.31
N LYS A 231 8.81 -22.16 -1.69
CA LYS A 231 9.33 -22.25 -0.33
C LYS A 231 10.86 -22.27 -0.24
N HIS A 232 11.58 -22.41 -1.35
CA HIS A 232 13.03 -22.65 -1.35
C HIS A 232 13.41 -23.83 -0.46
N LYS A 233 12.61 -24.90 -0.51
CA LYS A 233 12.82 -26.10 0.31
C LYS A 233 12.88 -27.39 -0.52
N GLY A 234 13.78 -28.28 -0.10
CA GLY A 234 13.81 -29.68 -0.51
C GLY A 234 13.34 -30.58 0.64
N TYR A 235 12.51 -31.58 0.33
CA TYR A 235 11.91 -32.51 1.28
C TYR A 235 12.28 -33.93 0.91
N LEU A 236 13.04 -34.61 1.77
CA LEU A 236 13.34 -36.03 1.61
C LEU A 236 12.30 -36.86 2.33
N TYR A 237 11.66 -37.76 1.60
CA TYR A 237 10.71 -38.74 2.10
C TYR A 237 11.34 -40.12 2.14
N TYR A 238 10.95 -40.93 3.12
CA TYR A 238 11.21 -42.36 3.18
C TYR A 238 9.92 -43.10 3.53
N ASN A 239 9.57 -44.12 2.74
CA ASN A 239 8.33 -44.87 2.93
C ASN A 239 7.09 -43.94 3.04
N GLY A 240 7.03 -42.92 2.17
CA GLY A 240 5.96 -41.92 2.15
C GLY A 240 5.90 -40.95 3.34
N LYS A 241 6.85 -41.03 4.28
CA LYS A 241 6.92 -40.14 5.45
C LYS A 241 8.05 -39.13 5.27
N LEU A 242 7.81 -37.89 5.68
CA LEU A 242 8.84 -36.85 5.68
C LEU A 242 9.98 -37.25 6.62
N SER A 243 11.20 -37.28 6.11
CA SER A 243 12.41 -37.66 6.83
C SER A 243 13.30 -36.47 7.15
N LYS A 244 13.45 -35.52 6.22
CA LYS A 244 14.35 -34.36 6.36
C LYS A 244 13.93 -33.22 5.44
N GLU A 245 14.18 -32.00 5.87
CA GLU A 245 14.03 -30.77 5.08
C GLU A 245 15.38 -30.12 4.86
N TYR A 246 15.56 -29.46 3.71
CA TYR A 246 16.77 -28.76 3.30
C TYR A 246 16.42 -27.39 2.73
N ASP A 247 17.28 -26.41 2.96
CA ASP A 247 17.29 -25.16 2.19
C ASP A 247 17.85 -25.40 0.80
N VAL A 248 17.20 -24.84 -0.22
CA VAL A 248 17.65 -24.96 -1.61
C VAL A 248 17.67 -23.62 -2.32
N GLU A 249 18.60 -23.49 -3.25
CA GLU A 249 18.74 -22.34 -4.15
C GLU A 249 18.57 -22.78 -5.60
N PHE A 250 18.07 -21.88 -6.43
CA PHE A 250 17.69 -22.17 -7.81
C PHE A 250 18.42 -21.29 -8.82
N GLY A 251 17.97 -21.37 -10.08
CA GLY A 251 18.41 -20.44 -11.09
C GLY A 251 17.76 -19.07 -10.94
N ARG A 252 18.43 -18.03 -11.44
CA ARG A 252 17.96 -16.62 -11.33
C ARG A 252 16.55 -16.37 -11.85
N ASN A 253 16.04 -17.23 -12.73
CA ASN A 253 14.70 -17.16 -13.29
C ASN A 253 13.84 -18.34 -12.81
N TRP A 254 13.96 -18.71 -11.53
CA TRP A 254 13.34 -19.93 -11.01
C TRP A 254 11.82 -19.93 -11.14
N ILE A 255 11.11 -18.83 -10.96
CA ILE A 255 9.64 -18.82 -11.14
C ILE A 255 9.24 -18.97 -12.63
N GLY A 256 10.17 -18.66 -13.54
CA GLY A 256 9.94 -18.82 -14.95
C GLY A 256 9.76 -20.29 -15.32
N ASP A 257 8.89 -20.53 -16.29
CA ASP A 257 8.81 -21.82 -16.93
C ASP A 257 10.12 -22.14 -17.65
N LYS A 258 10.62 -23.36 -17.43
CA LYS A 258 11.74 -23.85 -18.23
C LYS A 258 11.28 -24.11 -19.66
N HIS A 259 11.79 -23.32 -20.59
CA HIS A 259 11.43 -23.30 -22.00
C HIS A 259 12.58 -23.77 -22.90
N TYR A 260 13.84 -23.40 -22.59
CA TYR A 260 14.99 -23.69 -23.45
C TYR A 260 16.33 -23.49 -22.70
N ALA A 261 17.42 -23.96 -23.29
CA ALA A 261 18.77 -23.79 -22.75
C ALA A 261 19.13 -22.30 -22.56
N GLY A 262 19.55 -21.93 -21.35
CA GLY A 262 19.98 -20.57 -21.03
C GLY A 262 18.90 -19.66 -20.42
N ASP A 263 17.67 -20.14 -20.26
CA ASP A 263 16.57 -19.42 -19.59
C ASP A 263 16.77 -19.25 -18.07
N LYS A 264 17.75 -19.95 -17.49
CA LYS A 264 18.07 -19.97 -16.06
C LYS A 264 16.90 -20.38 -15.16
N ALA A 265 15.92 -21.09 -15.72
CA ALA A 265 14.80 -21.64 -14.98
C ALA A 265 15.12 -23.06 -14.52
N THR A 266 14.72 -23.38 -13.29
CA THR A 266 14.73 -24.74 -12.75
C THR A 266 13.47 -25.46 -13.23
N PRO A 267 13.59 -26.64 -13.87
CA PRO A 267 12.46 -27.34 -14.46
C PRO A 267 11.45 -27.79 -13.40
N GLU A 268 10.20 -27.98 -13.82
CA GLU A 268 9.13 -28.52 -12.99
C GLU A 268 8.60 -29.82 -13.60
N GLY A 269 8.48 -30.85 -12.77
CA GLY A 269 8.05 -32.15 -13.22
C GLY A 269 8.59 -33.29 -12.35
N MET A 270 8.31 -34.50 -12.80
CA MET A 270 8.80 -35.73 -12.18
C MET A 270 10.06 -36.21 -12.90
N TYR A 271 11.10 -36.48 -12.11
CA TYR A 271 12.42 -36.89 -12.57
C TYR A 271 12.92 -38.08 -11.77
N ARG A 272 14.08 -38.60 -12.15
CA ARG A 272 14.84 -39.61 -11.42
C ARG A 272 16.32 -39.29 -11.50
N ILE A 273 17.06 -39.69 -10.47
CA ILE A 273 18.52 -39.62 -10.49
C ILE A 273 19.05 -40.60 -11.55
N THR A 274 19.87 -40.12 -12.47
CA THR A 274 20.52 -40.94 -13.51
C THR A 274 21.98 -41.21 -13.19
N LYS A 275 22.65 -40.28 -12.51
CA LYS A 275 24.04 -40.43 -12.09
C LYS A 275 24.28 -39.71 -10.77
N LYS A 276 25.07 -40.34 -9.90
CA LYS A 276 25.66 -39.72 -8.71
C LYS A 276 27.10 -39.38 -9.03
N LYS A 277 27.50 -38.13 -8.85
CA LYS A 277 28.84 -37.61 -9.15
C LYS A 277 29.53 -37.17 -7.86
N SER A 278 30.73 -37.69 -7.61
CA SER A 278 31.56 -37.34 -6.46
C SER A 278 33.04 -37.38 -6.85
N ASN A 279 33.96 -37.02 -5.94
CA ASN A 279 35.40 -37.17 -6.16
C ASN A 279 35.91 -36.51 -7.45
N GLY A 280 35.43 -35.29 -7.76
CA GLY A 280 35.84 -34.51 -8.93
C GLY A 280 35.09 -34.83 -10.23
N GLU A 281 34.09 -35.72 -10.22
CA GLU A 281 33.23 -35.98 -11.40
C GLU A 281 32.27 -34.82 -11.74
N SER A 282 32.15 -33.83 -10.86
CA SER A 282 31.39 -32.60 -11.07
C SER A 282 32.24 -31.39 -10.67
N GLY A 283 31.90 -30.21 -11.21
CA GLY A 283 32.48 -28.94 -10.77
C GLY A 283 31.97 -28.47 -9.40
N TYR A 284 31.07 -29.22 -8.78
CA TYR A 284 30.53 -29.00 -7.44
C TYR A 284 31.03 -30.08 -6.46
N HIS A 285 30.88 -29.85 -5.15
CA HIS A 285 31.27 -30.79 -4.08
C HIS A 285 30.74 -32.22 -4.33
N LYS A 286 29.42 -32.34 -4.51
CA LYS A 286 28.73 -33.53 -5.02
C LYS A 286 27.55 -33.11 -5.89
N ALA A 287 27.15 -33.98 -6.81
CA ALA A 287 26.00 -33.73 -7.68
C ALA A 287 25.18 -34.99 -7.98
N LEU A 288 23.86 -34.83 -8.05
CA LEU A 288 22.89 -35.82 -8.47
C LEU A 288 22.31 -35.35 -9.80
N LEU A 289 22.74 -35.98 -10.89
CA LEU A 289 22.21 -35.70 -12.23
C LEU A 289 20.80 -36.27 -12.34
N ILE A 290 19.85 -35.45 -12.78
CA ILE A 290 18.49 -35.89 -13.06
C ILE A 290 18.28 -36.18 -14.55
N ASN A 291 17.26 -36.94 -14.90
CA ASN A 291 16.90 -37.26 -16.29
C ASN A 291 16.21 -36.10 -17.03
N TYR A 292 16.60 -34.84 -16.78
CA TYR A 292 16.15 -33.71 -17.58
C TYR A 292 17.04 -33.53 -18.82
N PRO A 293 16.48 -33.35 -20.02
CA PRO A 293 15.05 -33.44 -20.34
C PRO A 293 14.56 -34.90 -20.43
N ASN A 294 13.34 -35.14 -19.94
CA ASN A 294 12.60 -36.39 -20.10
C ASN A 294 11.57 -36.28 -21.24
N GLU A 295 10.80 -37.34 -21.48
CA GLU A 295 9.78 -37.38 -22.55
C GLU A 295 8.75 -36.25 -22.45
N ALA A 296 8.29 -35.90 -21.24
CA ALA A 296 7.34 -34.82 -21.00
C ALA A 296 7.95 -33.44 -21.30
N ASP A 297 9.23 -33.25 -20.97
CA ASP A 297 9.97 -32.03 -21.31
C ASP A 297 10.09 -31.87 -22.83
N TYR A 298 10.46 -32.94 -23.55
CA TYR A 298 10.52 -32.93 -25.01
C TYR A 298 9.16 -32.65 -25.65
N ALA A 299 8.08 -33.27 -25.14
CA ALA A 299 6.73 -33.03 -25.64
C ALA A 299 6.33 -31.56 -25.48
N THR A 300 6.59 -30.97 -24.31
CA THR A 300 6.30 -29.57 -24.01
C THR A 300 7.13 -28.63 -24.87
N PHE A 301 8.44 -28.87 -24.97
CA PHE A 301 9.37 -28.11 -25.79
C PHE A 301 8.95 -28.08 -27.27
N ASN A 302 8.68 -29.25 -27.84
CA ASN A 302 8.27 -29.38 -29.23
C ASN A 302 6.91 -28.72 -29.49
N SER A 303 5.97 -28.81 -28.54
CA SER A 303 4.68 -28.12 -28.63
C SER A 303 4.87 -26.59 -28.68
N ARG A 304 5.67 -26.04 -27.77
CA ARG A 304 6.00 -24.60 -27.73
C ARG A 304 6.67 -24.12 -29.01
N LYS A 305 7.58 -24.91 -29.60
CA LYS A 305 8.18 -24.60 -30.91
C LYS A 305 7.13 -24.55 -32.02
N ARG A 306 6.21 -25.52 -32.07
CA ARG A 306 5.14 -25.58 -33.08
C ARG A 306 4.17 -24.40 -32.97
N GLN A 307 3.85 -23.98 -31.74
CA GLN A 307 2.97 -22.84 -31.47
C GLN A 307 3.64 -21.48 -31.67
N GLY A 308 4.95 -21.44 -31.96
CA GLY A 308 5.70 -20.19 -32.09
C GLY A 308 5.94 -19.44 -30.78
N LEU A 309 5.72 -20.09 -29.63
CA LEU A 309 5.96 -19.51 -28.30
C LEU A 309 7.46 -19.39 -27.99
N ILE A 310 8.29 -20.20 -28.65
CA ILE A 310 9.76 -20.12 -28.56
C ILE A 310 10.39 -20.19 -29.94
N SER A 311 11.61 -19.63 -30.06
CA SER A 311 12.33 -19.58 -31.35
C SER A 311 12.57 -20.98 -31.93
N LYS A 312 12.48 -21.09 -33.26
CA LYS A 312 12.80 -22.33 -33.99
C LYS A 312 14.24 -22.80 -33.77
N ASN A 313 15.17 -21.88 -33.46
CA ASN A 313 16.57 -22.18 -33.19
C ASN A 313 16.86 -22.49 -31.70
N SER A 314 15.83 -22.48 -30.85
CA SER A 314 15.99 -22.85 -29.44
C SER A 314 16.36 -24.33 -29.30
N HIS A 315 17.15 -24.63 -28.28
CA HIS A 315 17.55 -25.97 -27.86
C HIS A 315 16.98 -26.28 -26.47
N ILE A 316 16.68 -27.54 -26.19
CA ILE A 316 16.05 -27.94 -24.92
C ILE A 316 17.00 -27.87 -23.72
N GLY A 317 18.31 -28.03 -23.96
CA GLY A 317 19.32 -28.08 -22.90
C GLY A 317 19.41 -29.45 -22.22
N GLY A 318 19.97 -29.48 -21.01
CA GLY A 318 20.21 -30.70 -20.24
C GLY A 318 21.06 -30.42 -19.01
N LEU A 319 21.65 -31.47 -18.43
CA LEU A 319 22.61 -31.40 -17.32
C LEU A 319 22.08 -30.66 -16.08
N ILE A 320 20.80 -30.83 -15.77
CA ILE A 320 20.24 -30.32 -14.53
C ILE A 320 20.63 -31.26 -13.39
N GLU A 321 21.18 -30.68 -12.33
CA GLU A 321 21.71 -31.40 -11.18
C GLU A 321 21.11 -30.86 -9.88
N ILE A 322 21.04 -31.73 -8.87
CA ILE A 322 20.92 -31.34 -7.45
C ILE A 322 22.33 -31.43 -6.87
N HIS A 323 22.93 -30.33 -6.44
CA HIS A 323 24.37 -30.27 -6.13
C HIS A 323 24.71 -29.46 -4.89
N GLY A 324 25.96 -29.57 -4.42
CA GLY A 324 26.53 -28.76 -3.31
C GLY A 324 26.85 -27.31 -3.70
N ASN A 325 27.73 -26.66 -2.95
CA ASN A 325 28.14 -25.27 -3.15
C ASN A 325 26.99 -24.23 -3.04
N GLY A 326 25.86 -24.60 -2.45
CA GLY A 326 24.77 -23.68 -2.10
C GLY A 326 25.04 -22.97 -0.76
N GLY A 327 24.01 -22.35 -0.20
CA GLY A 327 24.12 -21.56 1.03
C GLY A 327 24.72 -20.17 0.81
N LYS A 328 24.54 -19.63 -0.40
CA LYS A 328 24.96 -18.28 -0.79
C LYS A 328 23.92 -17.21 -0.42
N GLY A 329 22.70 -17.62 -0.10
CA GLY A 329 21.60 -16.72 0.23
C GLY A 329 20.98 -16.02 -0.98
N ASP A 330 21.18 -16.55 -2.19
CA ASP A 330 20.62 -16.01 -3.44
C ASP A 330 20.42 -17.12 -4.47
N ASP A 331 19.52 -16.92 -5.44
CA ASP A 331 19.29 -17.84 -6.56
C ASP A 331 20.30 -17.58 -7.68
N TRP A 332 21.32 -18.43 -7.82
CA TRP A 332 22.48 -18.15 -8.67
C TRP A 332 22.72 -19.17 -9.79
N THR A 333 22.07 -20.33 -9.77
CA THR A 333 22.39 -21.42 -10.70
C THR A 333 21.90 -21.10 -12.13
N ALA A 334 22.23 -21.97 -13.10
CA ALA A 334 21.69 -21.90 -14.45
C ALA A 334 20.41 -22.75 -14.64
N GLY A 335 19.80 -23.21 -13.54
CA GLY A 335 18.62 -24.09 -13.53
C GLY A 335 18.78 -25.37 -12.68
N CYS A 336 19.94 -25.57 -12.06
CA CYS A 336 20.17 -26.60 -11.06
C CYS A 336 19.53 -26.25 -9.70
N VAL A 337 19.45 -27.23 -8.81
CA VAL A 337 19.06 -27.05 -7.41
C VAL A 337 20.31 -27.17 -6.54
N ALA A 338 20.69 -26.11 -5.85
CA ALA A 338 21.88 -26.07 -5.00
C ALA A 338 21.50 -26.22 -3.52
N LEU A 339 22.24 -27.07 -2.81
CA LEU A 339 22.18 -27.28 -1.37
C LEU A 339 23.54 -26.92 -0.76
N THR A 340 23.60 -26.73 0.56
CA THR A 340 24.90 -26.65 1.25
C THR A 340 25.69 -27.95 1.09
N ASP A 341 27.01 -27.90 1.25
CA ASP A 341 27.86 -29.10 1.11
C ASP A 341 27.51 -30.19 2.13
N ASN A 342 27.15 -29.80 3.36
CA ASN A 342 26.70 -30.73 4.39
C ASN A 342 25.35 -31.37 4.03
N ASP A 343 24.41 -30.58 3.50
CA ASP A 343 23.09 -31.05 3.14
C ASP A 343 23.13 -32.00 1.93
N ILE A 344 23.94 -31.67 0.91
CA ILE A 344 24.11 -32.59 -0.23
C ILE A 344 24.84 -33.86 0.20
N ASP A 345 25.75 -33.82 1.17
CA ASP A 345 26.40 -35.03 1.69
C ASP A 345 25.40 -35.98 2.36
N GLU A 346 24.49 -35.43 3.18
CA GLU A 346 23.40 -36.18 3.80
C GLU A 346 22.47 -36.77 2.73
N LEU A 347 21.95 -35.94 1.82
CA LEU A 347 21.04 -36.37 0.75
C LEU A 347 21.70 -37.45 -0.13
N PHE A 348 22.94 -37.22 -0.56
CA PHE A 348 23.69 -38.13 -1.42
C PHE A 348 23.91 -39.49 -0.75
N SER A 349 24.04 -39.57 0.58
CA SER A 349 24.20 -40.85 1.29
C SER A 349 22.91 -41.70 1.30
N ARG A 350 21.73 -41.06 1.19
CA ARG A 350 20.42 -41.72 1.33
C ARG A 350 19.79 -42.12 0.00
N VAL A 351 20.06 -41.37 -1.06
CA VAL A 351 19.47 -41.60 -2.39
C VAL A 351 20.37 -42.44 -3.29
N SER A 352 19.76 -43.11 -4.28
CA SER A 352 20.43 -43.95 -5.26
C SER A 352 20.04 -43.56 -6.70
N VAL A 353 20.75 -44.10 -7.69
CA VAL A 353 20.30 -44.00 -9.09
C VAL A 353 18.91 -44.64 -9.19
N GLY A 354 17.99 -43.93 -9.84
CA GLY A 354 16.57 -44.30 -9.91
C GLY A 354 15.68 -43.69 -8.82
N THR A 355 16.24 -43.08 -7.77
CA THR A 355 15.44 -42.37 -6.76
C THR A 355 14.55 -41.32 -7.43
N PRO A 356 13.22 -41.35 -7.19
CA PRO A 356 12.30 -40.35 -7.70
C PRO A 356 12.59 -38.96 -7.15
N ILE A 357 12.59 -37.99 -8.05
CA ILE A 357 12.69 -36.56 -7.76
C ILE A 357 11.41 -35.89 -8.29
N THR A 358 10.85 -34.93 -7.57
CA THR A 358 9.78 -34.08 -8.14
C THR A 358 10.05 -32.65 -7.80
N ILE A 359 10.03 -31.78 -8.82
CA ILE A 359 10.19 -30.34 -8.64
C ILE A 359 8.84 -29.71 -8.97
N VAL A 360 8.28 -28.98 -8.02
CA VAL A 360 7.00 -28.29 -8.16
C VAL A 360 7.16 -26.80 -7.89
N GLY A 361 6.25 -25.99 -8.43
CA GLY A 361 6.19 -24.59 -8.05
C GLY A 361 5.84 -24.39 -6.59
N SER A 362 4.83 -25.11 -6.09
CA SER A 362 4.43 -25.09 -4.68
C SER A 362 3.71 -26.38 -4.28
N MET A 363 3.91 -26.82 -3.04
CA MET A 363 3.13 -27.89 -2.40
C MET A 363 1.85 -27.38 -1.71
N LYS A 364 1.75 -26.07 -1.46
CA LYS A 364 0.57 -25.41 -0.89
C LYS A 364 -0.19 -24.62 -1.95
N SER A 365 -1.50 -24.51 -1.82
CA SER A 365 -2.31 -23.67 -2.71
C SER A 365 -1.99 -22.19 -2.55
N LEU A 366 -2.35 -21.38 -3.55
CA LEU A 366 -2.17 -19.92 -3.48
C LEU A 366 -2.92 -19.33 -2.27
N SER A 367 -4.12 -19.82 -1.97
CA SER A 367 -4.90 -19.38 -0.79
C SER A 367 -4.20 -19.70 0.53
N GLU A 368 -3.51 -20.84 0.64
CA GLU A 368 -2.76 -21.21 1.84
C GLU A 368 -1.44 -20.44 1.98
N LEU A 369 -0.95 -19.82 0.90
CA LEU A 369 0.25 -18.97 0.94
C LEU A 369 -0.06 -17.51 1.25
N LEU A 370 -1.28 -17.05 0.93
CA LEU A 370 -1.71 -15.67 1.13
C LEU A 370 -2.48 -15.44 2.44
N ASN A 371 -2.89 -16.52 3.11
CA ASN A 371 -3.53 -16.52 4.43
C ASN A 371 -2.51 -16.83 5.51
#